data_AF-A0A927Q9Y7-F1
#
_entry.id   AF-A0A927Q9Y7-F1
#
_cell.length_a   1.000
_cell.length_b   1.000
_cell.length_c   1.000
_cell.angle_alpha   90.00
_cell.angle_beta   90.00
_cell.angle_gamma   90.00
#
_symmetry.space_group_name_H-M   'P 1'
#
loop_
_entity.id
_entity.type
_entity.pdbx_description
1 polymer ?
#
loop_
_entity_poly.entity_id
_entity_poly.type
_entity_poly.pdbx_seq_one_letter_code
_entity_poly.pdbx_strand_id
1 'polypeptide(L)' 'MPSPLLLPFMEWARRLRFPTLFKLTGLVFLVSVLVPDPIPLVDEIALGLGTLLLASWKRRKDPEPALSRQPGRRHR' A
#
# COMPACT_ATOMS: atom_id res chain seq x y z
N MET A 1 2.37 12.93 -26.07
CA MET A 1 3.60 13.28 -25.33
C MET A 1 3.45 12.73 -23.91
N PRO A 2 4.30 11.80 -23.45
CA PRO A 2 4.26 11.39 -22.06
C PRO A 2 4.61 12.62 -21.22
N SER A 3 3.71 13.06 -20.36
CA SER A 3 4.00 14.19 -19.50
C SER A 3 5.05 13.77 -18.47
N PRO A 4 6.07 14.60 -18.20
CA PRO A 4 7.21 14.24 -17.35
C PRO A 4 6.81 13.91 -15.90
N LEU A 5 5.58 14.24 -15.49
CA LEU A 5 5.01 13.92 -14.18
C LEU A 5 4.29 12.57 -14.13
N LEU A 6 3.84 12.02 -15.26
CA LEU A 6 3.14 10.72 -15.28
C LEU A 6 4.09 9.55 -15.03
N LEU A 7 5.33 9.64 -15.50
CA LEU A 7 6.34 8.60 -15.33
C LEU A 7 6.67 8.32 -13.84
N PRO A 8 7.03 9.32 -13.00
CA PRO A 8 7.29 9.07 -11.58
C PRO A 8 6.03 8.63 -10.83
N PHE A 9 4.85 9.10 -11.23
CA PHE A 9 3.58 8.68 -10.65
C PHE A 9 3.28 7.20 -10.93
N MET A 10 3.47 6.74 -12.17
CA MET A 10 3.28 5.33 -12.54
C MET A 10 4.28 4.40 -11.83
N GLU A 11 5.53 4.82 -11.71
CA GLU A 11 6.55 4.10 -10.93
C GLU A 11 6.19 4.01 -9.44
N TRP A 12 5.67 5.10 -8.87
CA TRP A 12 5.17 5.11 -7.49
C TRP A 12 3.96 4.18 -7.33
N ALA A 13 2.98 4.25 -8.24
CA ALA A 13 1.79 3.40 -8.22
C ALA A 13 2.15 1.91 -8.36
N ARG A 14 3.17 1.57 -9.16
CA ARG A 14 3.69 0.20 -9.27
C ARG A 14 4.39 -0.31 -8.01
N ARG A 15 4.96 0.59 -7.19
CA ARG A 15 5.64 0.24 -5.94
C ARG A 15 4.69 0.07 -4.74
N LEU A 16 3.40 0.32 -4.92
CA LEU A 16 2.42 0.17 -3.85
C LEU A 16 2.32 -1.30 -3.39
N ARG A 17 2.54 -1.54 -2.09
CA ARG A 17 2.54 -2.90 -1.52
C ARG A 17 1.15 -3.55 -1.52
N PHE A 18 0.09 -2.75 -1.36
CA PHE A 18 -1.29 -3.21 -1.28
C PHE A 18 -2.19 -2.42 -2.25
N PRO A 19 -2.11 -2.70 -3.56
CA PRO A 19 -2.88 -1.98 -4.58
C PRO A 19 -4.40 -2.15 -4.40
N THR A 20 -4.86 -3.28 -3.86
CA THR A 20 -6.29 -3.50 -3.56
C THR A 20 -6.79 -2.58 -2.44
N LEU A 21 -6.00 -2.39 -1.38
CA LEU A 21 -6.36 -1.50 -0.26
C LEU A 21 -6.45 -0.04 -0.74
N PHE A 22 -5.53 0.37 -1.60
CA PHE A 22 -5.57 1.68 -2.25
C PHE A 22 -6.84 1.87 -3.08
N LYS A 23 -7.23 0.88 -3.89
CA LYS A 23 -8.48 0.93 -4.68
C LYS A 23 -9.72 1.04 -3.80
N LEU A 24 -9.79 0.25 -2.73
CA LEU A 24 -10.90 0.31 -1.78
C LEU A 24 -11.00 1.68 -1.11
N THR A 25 -9.86 2.20 -0.65
CA THR A 25 -9.78 3.54 -0.04
C THR A 25 -10.24 4.62 -1.04
N GLY A 26 -9.71 4.58 -2.28
CA GLY A 26 -10.07 5.53 -3.32
C GLY A 26 -11.53 5.44 -3.76
N LEU A 27 -12.11 4.23 -3.78
CA LEU A 27 -13.53 4.03 -4.09
C LEU A 27 -14.41 4.67 -3.02
N VAL A 28 -14.15 4.37 -1.74
CA VAL A 28 -14.92 4.94 -0.61
C VAL A 28 -14.79 6.46 -0.58
N PHE A 29 -13.57 6.98 -0.80
CA PHE A 29 -13.33 8.43 -0.88
C PHE A 29 -14.10 9.08 -2.04
N LEU A 30 -14.12 8.47 -3.22
CA LEU A 30 -14.85 9.01 -4.36
C LEU A 30 -16.37 9.01 -4.12
N VAL A 31 -16.89 7.97 -3.47
CA VAL A 31 -18.30 7.91 -3.06
C VAL A 31 -18.62 9.03 -2.06
N SER A 32 -17.77 9.25 -1.05
CA SER A 32 -17.90 10.34 -0.07
C SER A 32 -17.95 11.73 -0.74
N VAL A 33 -17.15 11.97 -1.79
CA VAL A 33 -17.13 13.26 -2.49
C VAL A 33 -18.32 13.45 -3.45
N LEU A 34 -18.74 12.39 -4.15
CA LEU A 34 -19.77 12.48 -5.20
C LEU A 34 -21.20 12.39 -4.66
N VAL A 35 -21.39 11.80 -3.48
CA VAL A 35 -22.71 11.63 -2.86
C VAL A 35 -22.87 12.67 -1.75
N PRO A 36 -23.66 13.75 -1.95
CA PRO A 36 -23.97 14.69 -0.86
C PRO A 36 -24.77 13.95 0.22
N ASP A 37 -24.26 13.98 1.45
CA ASP A 37 -24.36 12.88 2.40
C ASP A 37 -25.65 12.83 3.27
N PRO A 38 -26.26 11.63 3.43
CA PRO A 38 -27.06 11.28 4.60
C PRO A 38 -26.59 10.00 5.34
N ILE A 39 -25.47 9.37 4.99
CA ILE A 39 -25.04 8.06 5.51
C ILE A 39 -23.95 8.23 6.58
N PRO A 40 -24.30 8.13 7.88
CA PRO A 40 -23.29 8.11 8.94
C PRO A 40 -22.36 6.90 8.77
N LEU A 41 -21.06 7.08 9.01
CA LEU A 41 -19.96 6.08 8.96
C LEU A 41 -19.12 6.01 7.67
N VAL A 42 -19.49 6.67 6.57
CA VAL A 42 -18.70 6.62 5.32
C VAL A 42 -17.32 7.24 5.51
N ASP A 43 -17.27 8.40 6.16
CA ASP A 43 -16.02 9.13 6.38
C ASP A 43 -15.09 8.40 7.37
N GLU A 44 -15.63 7.72 8.39
CA GLU A 44 -14.86 6.89 9.31
C GLU A 44 -14.24 5.68 8.60
N ILE A 45 -14.96 5.05 7.67
CA ILE A 45 -14.43 3.97 6.84
C ILE A 45 -13.33 4.53 5.92
N ALA A 46 -13.54 5.70 5.32
CA ALA A 46 -12.54 6.36 4.48
C ALA A 46 -11.25 6.64 5.29
N LEU A 47 -11.38 7.17 6.51
CA LEU A 47 -10.27 7.45 7.41
C LEU A 47 -9.57 6.17 7.90
N GLY A 48 -10.33 5.13 8.27
CA GLY A 48 -9.80 3.83 8.68
C GLY A 48 -9.01 3.16 7.57
N LEU A 49 -9.56 3.12 6.35
CA LEU A 49 -8.89 2.59 5.17
C LEU A 49 -7.65 3.42 4.80
N GLY A 50 -7.73 4.75 4.89
CA GLY A 50 -6.59 5.65 4.70
C GLY A 50 -5.47 5.40 5.71
N THR A 51 -5.80 5.14 6.97
CA THR A 51 -4.83 4.81 8.02
C THR A 51 -4.14 3.48 7.75
N LEU A 52 -4.89 2.45 7.36
CA LEU A 52 -4.33 1.16 6.95
C LEU A 52 -3.41 1.31 5.74
N LEU A 53 -3.81 2.13 4.75
CA LEU A 53 -3.01 2.43 3.58
C LEU A 53 -1.68 3.10 3.96
N LEU A 54 -1.72 4.10 4.86
CA LEU A 54 -0.53 4.80 5.37
C LEU A 54 0.39 3.86 6.16
N ALA A 55 -0.17 3.04 7.05
CA ALA A 55 0.56 2.02 7.79
C ALA A 55 1.27 1.02 6.87
N SER A 56 0.66 0.74 5.71
CA SER A 56 1.20 -0.16 4.71
C SER A 56 2.38 0.40 3.90
N TRP A 57 2.59 1.73 3.93
CA TRP A 57 3.65 2.43 3.19
C TRP A 57 5.05 2.18 3.78
N LYS A 58 5.18 1.83 5.06
CA LYS A 58 6.48 1.56 5.68
C LYS A 58 7.11 0.28 5.09
N ARG A 59 8.26 0.45 4.44
CA ARG A 59 8.97 -0.59 3.67
C ARG A 59 9.37 -1.79 4.53
N ARG A 60 9.34 -2.96 3.88
CA ARG A 60 9.87 -4.24 4.33
C ARG A 60 11.40 -4.13 4.45
N LYS A 61 11.94 -4.27 5.67
CA LYS A 61 13.10 -5.15 5.82
C LYS A 61 12.47 -6.52 6.03
N ASP A 62 12.45 -7.34 4.99
CA ASP A 62 12.30 -8.77 5.22
C ASP A 62 13.45 -9.15 6.16
N PRO A 63 13.18 -9.70 7.36
CA PRO A 63 14.24 -10.36 8.10
C PRO A 63 14.70 -11.48 7.17
N GLU A 64 15.94 -11.38 6.70
CA GLU A 64 16.61 -12.50 6.05
C GLU A 64 16.36 -13.72 6.96
N PRO A 65 15.66 -14.77 6.51
CA PRO A 65 15.47 -15.93 7.36
C PRO A 65 16.87 -16.44 7.68
N ALA A 66 17.25 -16.35 8.96
CA ALA A 66 18.55 -16.71 9.50
C ALA A 66 18.79 -18.24 9.47
N LEU A 67 18.53 -18.88 8.33
CA LEU A 67 18.58 -20.32 8.13
C LEU A 67 19.63 -20.75 7.09
N SER A 68 20.47 -19.84 6.59
CA SER A 68 21.59 -20.18 5.71
C SER A 68 22.99 -20.05 6.35
N ARG A 69 23.09 -19.82 7.66
CA ARG A 69 24.31 -20.23 8.40
C ARG A 69 24.27 -21.75 8.57
N GLN A 70 24.54 -22.50 7.49
CA GLN A 70 25.14 -23.82 7.65
C GLN A 70 26.58 -23.57 8.12
N PRO A 71 26.96 -23.88 9.36
CA PRO A 71 28.36 -24.02 9.67
C PRO A 71 28.84 -25.24 8.87
N GLY A 72 29.88 -25.01 8.08
CA GLY A 72 30.38 -25.96 7.11
C GLY A 72 30.45 -27.39 7.65
N ARG A 73 29.90 -28.30 6.86
CA ARG A 73 30.52 -29.61 6.62
C ARG A 73 32.02 -29.39 6.41
N ARG A 74 32.80 -29.43 7.50
CA ARG A 74 34.24 -29.60 7.39
C ARG A 74 34.47 -31.10 7.24
N HIS A 75 34.85 -31.42 6.02
CA HIS A 75 35.41 -32.67 5.57
C HIS A 75 36.46 -33.24 6.53
N ARG A 76 36.40 -34.58 6.64
CA ARG A 76 37.47 -35.54 6.95
C ARG A 76 38.01 -35.58 8.37
#